data_AF-A0A523Y8V7-F1
#
_entry.id   AF-A0A523Y8V7-F1
#
_cell.length_a   1.000
_cell.length_b   1.000
_cell.length_c   1.000
_cell.angle_alpha   90.00
_cell.angle_beta   90.00
_cell.angle_gamma   90.00
#
_symmetry.space_group_name_H-M   'P 1'
#
loop_
_entity.id
_entity.type
_entity.pdbx_description
1 polymer ?
#
loop_
_entity_poly.entity_id
_entity_poly.type
_entity_poly.pdbx_seq_one_letter_code
_entity_poly.pdbx_strand_id
1 'polypeptide(L)'
;MAEKVVLAYSGGLDTSVAIRWIKEKYKMEVITLTIDVAGERDLISAQQKALKIGAVKALVVDARETFVNHFLFPALQADAIYQGRYPLATALSRPLMAKLLVDTAREEGASAIAHGCTGKGNDQVRFDVSVAALAPHLKIIAPAREWGMTREETIAYAQRHDILIPITSASPYSIDENIWGRSIECGVLEDPWAEPPEEVFQWTRSPENAPDEPCYVEVGFEKGIPTSL
;
A
#
# COMPACT_ATOMS: atom_id res chain seq x y z
N MET A 1 25.64 17.66 -3.12
CA MET A 1 24.69 16.69 -3.72
C MET A 1 23.31 17.02 -3.19
N ALA A 2 22.27 16.91 -4.02
CA ALA A 2 20.89 17.09 -3.54
C ALA A 2 20.54 15.97 -2.55
N GLU A 3 19.82 16.30 -1.48
CA GLU A 3 19.33 15.27 -0.55
C GLU A 3 18.31 14.38 -1.24
N LYS A 4 18.30 13.09 -0.91
CA LYS A 4 17.41 12.10 -1.50
C LYS A 4 16.37 11.62 -0.50
N VAL A 5 15.21 11.25 -1.03
CA VAL A 5 14.10 10.65 -0.29
C VAL A 5 13.57 9.42 -1.03
N VAL A 6 13.33 8.34 -0.27
CA VAL A 6 12.69 7.13 -0.81
C VAL A 6 11.19 7.18 -0.52
N LEU A 7 10.38 7.29 -1.56
CA LEU A 7 8.92 7.35 -1.50
C LEU A 7 8.31 5.97 -1.74
N ALA A 8 7.52 5.48 -0.77
CA ALA A 8 6.61 4.37 -0.96
C ALA A 8 5.57 4.73 -2.04
N TYR A 9 5.61 4.02 -3.16
CA TYR A 9 4.86 4.40 -4.35
C TYR A 9 3.86 3.32 -4.75
N SER A 10 2.58 3.68 -4.85
CA SER A 10 1.49 2.77 -5.23
C SER A 10 0.96 3.01 -6.65
N GLY A 11 1.41 4.05 -7.35
CA GLY A 11 0.85 4.46 -8.65
C GLY A 11 -0.40 5.35 -8.55
N GLY A 12 -0.99 5.48 -7.36
CA GLY A 12 -2.18 6.27 -7.10
C GLY A 12 -1.97 7.78 -7.25
N LEU A 13 -3.07 8.55 -7.17
CA LEU A 13 -3.05 10.01 -7.27
C LEU A 13 -2.09 10.63 -6.25
N ASP A 14 -2.28 10.32 -4.96
CA ASP A 14 -1.57 11.00 -3.87
C ASP A 14 -0.06 10.76 -3.92
N THR A 15 0.37 9.51 -4.12
CA THR A 15 1.80 9.18 -4.26
C THR A 15 2.39 9.72 -5.56
N SER A 16 1.59 9.94 -6.61
CA SER A 16 2.05 10.57 -7.85
C SER A 16 2.27 12.08 -7.66
N VAL A 17 1.33 12.76 -7.00
CA VAL A 17 1.47 14.18 -6.63
C VAL A 17 2.64 14.37 -5.65
N ALA A 18 2.83 13.44 -4.71
CA ALA A 18 3.93 13.48 -3.74
C ALA A 18 5.32 13.60 -4.40
N ILE A 19 5.57 12.93 -5.53
CA ILE A 19 6.86 13.00 -6.24
C ILE A 19 7.22 14.46 -6.55
N ARG A 20 6.25 15.21 -7.11
CA ARG A 20 6.48 16.60 -7.48
C ARG A 20 6.49 17.52 -6.26
N TRP A 21 5.53 17.34 -5.36
CA TRP A 21 5.39 18.16 -4.17
C TRP A 21 6.63 18.10 -3.27
N ILE A 22 7.21 16.91 -3.08
CA ILE A 22 8.44 16.74 -2.27
C ILE A 22 9.60 17.49 -2.92
N LYS A 23 9.76 17.41 -4.24
CA LYS A 23 10.78 18.15 -4.97
C LYS A 23 10.61 19.67 -4.82
N GLU A 24 9.38 20.17 -4.81
CA GLU A 24 9.08 21.60 -4.68
C GLU A 24 9.25 22.12 -3.25
N LYS A 25 8.71 21.41 -2.26
CA LYS A 25 8.71 21.78 -0.84
C LYS A 25 10.06 21.53 -0.18
N TYR A 26 10.65 20.35 -0.39
CA TYR A 26 11.86 19.89 0.29
C TYR A 26 13.13 20.01 -0.53
N LYS A 27 13.03 20.31 -1.84
CA LYS A 27 14.18 20.38 -2.76
C LYS A 27 14.99 19.08 -2.81
N MET A 28 14.32 17.95 -2.58
CA MET A 28 14.93 16.62 -2.57
C MET A 28 14.72 15.90 -3.90
N GLU A 29 15.66 15.03 -4.25
CA GLU A 29 15.52 14.05 -5.32
C GLU A 29 14.70 12.85 -4.84
N VAL A 30 13.65 12.51 -5.57
CA VAL A 30 12.73 11.43 -5.18
C VAL A 30 13.12 10.14 -5.87
N ILE A 31 13.38 9.10 -5.09
CA ILE A 31 13.45 7.71 -5.53
C ILE A 31 12.13 7.06 -5.15
N THR A 32 11.42 6.44 -6.09
CA THR A 32 10.21 5.68 -5.75
C THR A 32 10.54 4.22 -5.52
N LEU A 33 9.86 3.60 -4.55
CA LEU A 33 9.91 2.18 -4.27
C LEU A 33 8.49 1.61 -4.30
N THR A 34 8.21 0.78 -5.30
CA THR A 34 6.99 -0.03 -5.39
C THR A 34 7.29 -1.41 -4.83
N ILE A 35 6.49 -1.88 -3.89
CA ILE A 35 6.70 -3.16 -3.19
C ILE A 35 5.57 -4.10 -3.57
N ASP A 36 5.90 -5.17 -4.26
CA ASP A 36 4.95 -6.18 -4.70
C ASP A 36 4.71 -7.22 -3.60
N VAL A 37 3.50 -7.22 -3.07
CA VAL A 37 2.95 -8.23 -2.14
C VAL A 37 1.76 -8.95 -2.79
N ALA A 38 1.80 -9.05 -4.13
CA ALA A 38 0.79 -9.54 -5.06
C ALA A 38 -0.59 -8.89 -4.87
N GLY A 39 -0.63 -7.57 -5.05
CA GLY A 39 -1.87 -6.87 -5.40
C GLY A 39 -2.04 -6.82 -6.92
N GLU A 40 -3.26 -6.63 -7.41
CA GLU A 40 -3.56 -6.45 -8.84
C GLU A 40 -3.11 -5.06 -9.29
N ARG A 41 -1.81 -4.90 -9.59
CA ARG A 41 -1.24 -3.64 -10.06
C ARG A 41 -0.29 -3.85 -11.23
N ASP A 42 -0.40 -2.97 -12.22
CA ASP A 42 0.58 -2.87 -13.30
C ASP A 42 1.84 -2.16 -12.78
N LEU A 43 2.79 -2.96 -12.27
CA LEU A 43 4.05 -2.49 -11.69
C LEU A 43 4.91 -1.75 -12.71
N ILE A 44 4.88 -2.15 -13.98
CA ILE A 44 5.66 -1.55 -15.06
C ILE A 44 5.12 -0.16 -15.37
N SER A 45 3.81 -0.03 -15.53
CA SER A 45 3.14 1.26 -15.74
C SER A 45 3.38 2.21 -14.57
N ALA A 46 3.30 1.73 -13.34
CA ALA A 46 3.62 2.52 -12.14
C ALA A 46 5.07 3.04 -12.17
N GLN A 47 6.05 2.19 -12.47
CA GLN A 47 7.46 2.58 -12.57
C GLN A 47 7.68 3.65 -13.64
N GLN A 48 7.15 3.45 -14.86
CA GLN A 48 7.24 4.40 -15.95
C GLN A 48 6.58 5.73 -15.62
N LYS A 49 5.41 5.69 -14.96
CA LYS A 49 4.68 6.86 -14.50
C LYS A 49 5.51 7.68 -13.50
N ALA A 50 6.13 7.04 -12.51
CA ALA A 50 6.96 7.72 -11.53
C ALA A 50 8.14 8.47 -12.18
N LEU A 51 8.82 7.85 -13.14
CA LEU A 51 9.91 8.48 -13.89
C LEU A 51 9.43 9.68 -14.71
N LYS A 52 8.28 9.54 -15.40
CA LYS A 52 7.69 10.65 -16.18
C LYS A 52 7.33 11.86 -15.32
N ILE A 53 6.88 11.65 -14.08
CA ILE A 53 6.54 12.73 -13.14
C ILE A 53 7.81 13.45 -12.62
N GLY A 54 8.95 12.75 -12.59
CA GLY A 54 10.24 13.34 -12.25
C GLY A 54 10.96 12.68 -11.07
N ALA A 55 10.63 11.43 -10.72
CA ALA A 55 11.48 10.62 -9.87
C ALA A 55 12.83 10.37 -10.55
N VAL A 56 13.94 10.45 -9.81
CA VAL A 56 15.29 10.22 -10.35
C VAL A 56 15.59 8.73 -10.54
N LYS A 57 14.87 7.87 -9.81
CA LYS A 57 14.93 6.41 -9.90
C LYS A 57 13.57 5.85 -9.48
N ALA A 58 13.13 4.78 -10.13
CA ALA A 58 11.91 4.08 -9.78
C ALA A 58 12.20 2.58 -9.64
N LEU A 59 12.09 2.07 -8.42
CA LEU A 59 12.42 0.70 -8.04
C LEU A 59 11.15 -0.12 -7.86
N VAL A 60 11.24 -1.40 -8.19
CA VAL A 60 10.21 -2.40 -7.89
C VAL A 60 10.89 -3.55 -7.16
N VAL A 61 10.32 -3.95 -6.03
CA VAL A 61 10.81 -5.09 -5.24
C VAL A 61 9.70 -6.13 -5.15
N ASP A 62 10.00 -7.35 -5.59
CA ASP A 62 9.17 -8.51 -5.32
C ASP A 62 9.38 -8.95 -3.87
N ALA A 63 8.36 -8.77 -3.05
CA ALA A 63 8.39 -9.07 -1.63
C ALA A 63 7.41 -10.21 -1.27
N ARG A 64 6.84 -10.91 -2.26
CA ARG A 64 5.76 -11.89 -2.05
C ARG A 64 6.20 -13.03 -1.13
N GLU A 65 7.33 -13.66 -1.44
CA GLU A 65 7.86 -14.76 -0.63
C GLU A 65 8.26 -14.30 0.77
N THR A 66 8.91 -13.12 0.88
CA THR A 66 9.27 -12.54 2.18
C THR A 66 8.02 -12.25 3.02
N PHE A 67 6.95 -11.75 2.39
CA PHE A 67 5.70 -11.46 3.04
C PHE A 67 5.02 -12.73 3.58
N VAL A 68 4.93 -13.79 2.75
CA VAL A 68 4.39 -15.08 3.18
C VAL A 68 5.18 -15.64 4.36
N ASN A 69 6.50 -15.80 4.20
CA ASN A 69 7.31 -16.54 5.14
C ASN A 69 7.52 -15.82 6.47
N HIS A 70 7.60 -14.49 6.47
CA HIS A 70 7.96 -13.72 7.66
C HIS A 70 6.82 -12.92 8.29
N PHE A 71 5.65 -12.84 7.63
CA PHE A 71 4.49 -12.11 8.16
C PHE A 71 3.24 -12.97 8.18
N LEU A 72 2.89 -13.63 7.08
CA LEU A 72 1.65 -14.39 7.00
C LEU A 72 1.70 -15.69 7.79
N PHE A 73 2.74 -16.51 7.61
CA PHE A 73 2.87 -17.75 8.39
C PHE A 73 2.99 -17.48 9.90
N PRO A 74 3.78 -16.51 10.39
CA PRO A 74 3.75 -16.16 11.81
C PRO A 74 2.39 -15.69 12.31
N ALA A 75 1.65 -14.88 11.52
CA ALA A 75 0.31 -14.44 11.88
C ALA A 75 -0.69 -15.62 11.93
N LEU A 76 -0.58 -16.56 10.98
CA LEU A 76 -1.38 -17.78 10.94
C LEU A 76 -1.08 -18.69 12.15
N GLN A 77 0.19 -18.93 12.46
CA GLN A 77 0.61 -19.72 13.63
C GLN A 77 0.13 -19.11 14.95
N ALA A 78 0.01 -17.78 15.02
CA ALA A 78 -0.47 -17.06 16.18
C ALA A 78 -2.01 -16.94 16.25
N ASP A 79 -2.73 -17.46 15.25
CA ASP A 79 -4.17 -17.27 15.08
C ASP A 79 -4.57 -15.77 15.20
N ALA A 80 -3.83 -14.93 14.49
CA ALA A 80 -3.88 -13.47 14.65
C ALA A 80 -5.17 -12.87 14.06
N ILE A 81 -6.23 -12.83 14.87
CA ILE A 81 -7.53 -12.28 14.51
C ILE A 81 -7.87 -11.06 15.37
N TYR A 82 -7.84 -9.87 14.76
CA TYR A 82 -8.24 -8.63 15.41
C TYR A 82 -9.75 -8.56 15.60
N GLN A 83 -10.17 -8.22 16.82
CA GLN A 83 -11.58 -8.15 17.23
C GLN A 83 -12.39 -9.42 16.92
N GLY A 84 -11.73 -10.58 16.86
CA GLY A 84 -12.39 -11.86 16.55
C GLY A 84 -12.96 -11.96 15.13
N ARG A 85 -12.62 -11.02 14.22
CA ARG A 85 -13.15 -10.98 12.85
C ARG A 85 -12.11 -10.74 11.76
N TYR A 86 -11.08 -9.95 12.05
CA TYR A 86 -10.22 -9.40 11.01
C TYR A 86 -8.80 -10.00 11.05
N PRO A 87 -8.37 -10.76 10.03
CA PRO A 87 -7.06 -11.45 10.01
C PRO A 87 -5.89 -10.53 9.65
N LEU A 88 -5.99 -9.24 9.99
CA LEU A 88 -4.93 -8.25 9.80
C LEU A 88 -4.45 -8.11 8.33
N ALA A 89 -5.33 -8.40 7.37
CA ALA A 89 -5.07 -8.45 5.92
C ALA A 89 -4.19 -7.31 5.39
N THR A 90 -4.50 -6.08 5.79
CA THR A 90 -3.75 -4.91 5.37
C THR A 90 -2.62 -4.61 6.36
N ALA A 91 -2.86 -4.74 7.65
CA ALA A 91 -1.87 -4.37 8.68
C ALA A 91 -0.52 -5.08 8.53
N LEU A 92 -0.50 -6.37 8.15
CA LEU A 92 0.71 -7.21 8.15
C LEU A 92 1.77 -6.77 7.13
N SER A 93 1.39 -6.14 6.01
CA SER A 93 2.37 -5.75 4.99
C SER A 93 3.16 -4.48 5.34
N ARG A 94 2.63 -3.63 6.23
CA ARG A 94 3.20 -2.30 6.50
C ARG A 94 4.59 -2.35 7.14
N PRO A 95 4.88 -3.21 8.14
CA PRO A 95 6.22 -3.29 8.69
C PRO A 95 7.25 -3.82 7.68
N LEU A 96 6.86 -4.75 6.80
CA LEU A 96 7.72 -5.20 5.69
C LEU A 96 8.03 -4.05 4.74
N MET A 97 7.00 -3.29 4.35
CA MET A 97 7.18 -2.14 3.46
C MET A 97 8.09 -1.08 4.10
N ALA A 98 7.90 -0.78 5.39
CA ALA A 98 8.75 0.13 6.14
C ALA A 98 10.21 -0.34 6.17
N LYS A 99 10.44 -1.64 6.39
CA LYS A 99 11.78 -2.24 6.36
C LYS A 99 12.46 -2.04 5.00
N LEU A 100 11.75 -2.35 3.91
CA LEU A 100 12.30 -2.21 2.56
C LEU A 100 12.57 -0.74 2.20
N LEU A 101 11.73 0.20 2.64
CA LEU A 101 12.00 1.63 2.49
C LEU A 101 13.28 2.07 3.21
N VAL A 102 13.48 1.58 4.44
CA VAL A 102 14.69 1.88 5.23
C VAL A 102 15.93 1.28 4.57
N ASP A 103 15.87 0.04 4.10
CA ASP A 103 16.99 -0.62 3.45
C ASP A 103 17.36 0.10 2.14
N THR A 104 16.38 0.43 1.30
CA THR A 104 16.59 1.23 0.09
C THR A 104 17.13 2.62 0.42
N ALA A 105 16.67 3.27 1.48
CA ALA A 105 17.19 4.57 1.88
C ALA A 105 18.68 4.50 2.25
N ARG A 106 19.11 3.43 2.93
CA ARG A 106 20.53 3.20 3.24
C ARG A 106 21.35 2.95 1.98
N GLU A 107 20.88 2.10 1.09
CA GLU A 107 21.56 1.77 -0.17
C GLU A 107 21.73 2.99 -1.08
N GLU A 108 20.73 3.86 -1.13
CA GLU A 108 20.71 5.04 -2.00
C GLU A 108 21.35 6.29 -1.37
N GLY A 109 21.70 6.22 -0.08
CA GLY A 109 22.19 7.35 0.70
C GLY A 109 21.13 8.45 0.91
N ALA A 110 19.86 8.07 1.07
CA ALA A 110 18.75 8.98 1.34
C ALA A 110 18.69 9.40 2.80
N SER A 111 18.39 10.68 3.04
CA SER A 111 18.22 11.25 4.38
C SER A 111 16.78 11.14 4.91
N ALA A 112 15.84 10.77 4.03
CA ALA A 112 14.44 10.65 4.37
C ALA A 112 13.75 9.48 3.67
N ILE A 113 12.62 9.06 4.24
CA ILE A 113 11.62 8.25 3.58
C ILE A 113 10.31 9.04 3.48
N ALA A 114 9.47 8.67 2.53
CA ALA A 114 8.14 9.24 2.40
C ALA A 114 7.07 8.17 2.18
N HIS A 115 5.86 8.43 2.64
CA HIS A 115 4.68 7.58 2.41
C HIS A 115 3.43 8.44 2.18
N GLY A 116 2.45 7.88 1.47
CA GLY A 116 1.21 8.58 1.07
C GLY A 116 0.06 8.47 2.08
N CYS A 117 0.29 7.98 3.29
CA CYS A 117 -0.81 7.75 4.24
C CYS A 117 -1.45 9.07 4.70
N THR A 118 -2.78 9.07 4.81
CA THR A 118 -3.53 10.21 5.36
C THR A 118 -3.42 10.27 6.87
N GLY A 119 -3.84 11.40 7.46
CA GLY A 119 -3.87 11.61 8.92
C GLY A 119 -5.00 10.88 9.66
N LYS A 120 -5.91 10.18 8.95
CA LYS A 120 -7.10 9.56 9.55
C LYS A 120 -6.98 8.04 9.75
N GLY A 121 -6.08 7.39 9.01
CA GLY A 121 -5.95 5.93 9.01
C GLY A 121 -4.89 5.39 9.98
N ASN A 122 -4.93 4.07 10.21
CA ASN A 122 -3.96 3.36 11.03
C ASN A 122 -2.58 3.23 10.36
N ASP A 123 -2.52 3.28 9.04
CA ASP A 123 -1.28 3.00 8.29
C ASP A 123 -0.18 4.02 8.54
N GLN A 124 -0.54 5.28 8.81
CA GLN A 124 0.45 6.29 9.19
C GLN A 124 1.22 5.84 10.44
N VAL A 125 0.54 5.27 11.44
CA VAL A 125 1.16 4.81 12.69
C VAL A 125 2.02 3.58 12.40
N ARG A 126 1.52 2.65 11.59
CA ARG A 126 2.25 1.43 11.23
C ARG A 126 3.56 1.76 10.51
N PHE A 127 3.54 2.69 9.56
CA PHE A 127 4.76 3.16 8.89
C PHE A 127 5.65 3.95 9.84
N ASP A 128 5.13 4.98 10.52
CA ASP A 128 5.92 5.88 11.34
C ASP A 128 6.66 5.14 12.45
N VAL A 129 5.95 4.26 13.18
CA VAL A 129 6.53 3.47 14.27
C VAL A 129 7.56 2.47 13.75
N SER A 130 7.28 1.79 12.62
CA SER A 130 8.22 0.84 12.04
C SER A 130 9.51 1.51 11.58
N VAL A 131 9.40 2.67 10.92
CA VAL A 131 10.56 3.45 10.49
C VAL A 131 11.33 4.00 11.69
N ALA A 132 10.64 4.56 12.68
CA ALA A 132 11.28 5.06 13.90
C ALA A 132 12.02 3.95 14.67
N ALA A 133 11.48 2.73 14.68
CA ALA A 133 12.15 1.57 15.30
C ALA A 133 13.38 1.11 14.52
N LEU A 134 13.33 1.11 13.19
CA LEU A 134 14.40 0.57 12.32
C LEU A 134 15.51 1.59 12.00
N ALA A 135 15.15 2.86 11.88
CA ALA A 135 16.05 3.94 11.48
C ALA A 135 15.58 5.30 12.04
N PRO A 136 15.72 5.54 13.35
CA PRO A 136 15.24 6.77 14.01
C PRO A 136 15.92 8.06 13.53
N HIS A 137 17.03 7.94 12.79
CA HIS A 137 17.74 9.08 12.20
C HIS A 137 17.16 9.52 10.84
N LEU A 138 16.35 8.68 10.18
CA LEU A 138 15.71 9.04 8.92
C LEU A 138 14.54 9.97 9.19
N LYS A 139 14.45 11.04 8.39
CA LYS A 139 13.28 11.90 8.41
C LYS A 139 12.11 11.18 7.74
N ILE A 140 10.94 11.24 8.36
CA ILE A 140 9.68 10.78 7.77
C ILE A 140 8.98 11.98 7.14
N ILE A 141 8.63 11.86 5.86
CA ILE A 141 7.84 12.87 5.12
C ILE A 141 6.51 12.25 4.74
N ALA A 142 5.41 12.92 5.06
CA ALA A 142 4.06 12.41 4.76
C ALA A 142 3.23 13.50 4.08
N PRO A 143 3.34 13.63 2.75
CA PRO A 143 2.76 14.75 2.01
C PRO A 143 1.27 14.94 2.27
N ALA A 144 0.49 13.85 2.30
CA ALA A 144 -0.96 13.88 2.55
C ALA A 144 -1.34 14.45 3.94
N ARG A 145 -0.40 14.50 4.89
CA ARG A 145 -0.57 15.11 6.22
C ARG A 145 -0.06 16.54 6.28
N GLU A 146 0.77 16.95 5.33
CA GLU A 146 1.53 18.22 5.38
C GLU A 146 1.07 19.25 4.35
N TRP A 147 0.48 18.83 3.24
CA TRP A 147 0.21 19.73 2.11
C TRP A 147 -1.06 20.58 2.27
N GLY A 148 -1.97 20.21 3.17
CA GLY A 148 -3.27 20.85 3.35
C GLY A 148 -4.27 20.74 2.17
N MET A 149 -3.90 20.10 1.05
CA MET A 149 -4.77 19.98 -0.13
C MET A 149 -5.96 19.05 0.10
N THR A 150 -7.16 19.45 -0.35
CA THR A 150 -8.31 18.54 -0.52
C THR A 150 -8.07 17.56 -1.68
N ARG A 151 -8.98 16.59 -1.86
CA ARG A 151 -8.90 15.67 -3.00
C ARG A 151 -9.03 16.41 -4.33
N GLU A 152 -9.95 17.37 -4.42
CA GLU A 152 -10.17 18.22 -5.60
C GLU A 152 -8.94 19.07 -5.89
N GLU A 153 -8.34 19.67 -4.86
CA GLU A 153 -7.11 20.45 -5.00
C GLU A 153 -5.92 19.58 -5.43
N THR A 154 -5.85 18.33 -4.94
CA THR A 154 -4.83 17.35 -5.34
C THR A 154 -5.00 16.96 -6.81
N ILE A 155 -6.23 16.78 -7.28
CA ILE A 155 -6.55 16.56 -8.70
C ILE A 155 -6.14 17.78 -9.54
N ALA A 156 -6.50 18.98 -9.10
CA ALA A 156 -6.14 20.22 -9.80
C ALA A 156 -4.62 20.44 -9.83
N TYR A 157 -3.91 20.07 -8.76
CA TYR A 157 -2.44 20.05 -8.73
C TYR A 157 -1.89 19.06 -9.76
N ALA A 158 -2.40 17.82 -9.79
CA ALA A 158 -1.97 16.83 -10.77
C ALA A 158 -2.16 17.32 -12.21
N GLN A 159 -3.31 17.94 -12.52
CA GLN A 159 -3.59 18.52 -13.84
C GLN A 159 -2.64 19.67 -14.20
N ARG A 160 -2.36 20.59 -13.28
CA ARG A 160 -1.43 21.72 -13.50
C ARG A 160 0.01 21.29 -13.79
N HIS A 161 0.38 20.08 -13.38
CA HIS A 161 1.71 19.52 -13.51
C HIS A 161 1.78 18.35 -14.50
N ASP A 162 0.77 18.20 -15.37
CA ASP A 162 0.68 17.15 -16.39
C ASP A 162 0.86 15.72 -15.83
N ILE A 163 0.46 15.52 -14.57
CA ILE A 163 0.50 14.22 -13.91
C ILE A 163 -0.73 13.43 -14.37
N LEU A 164 -0.49 12.39 -15.17
CA LEU A 164 -1.54 11.49 -15.62
C LEU A 164 -2.26 10.84 -14.43
N ILE A 165 -3.52 11.21 -14.24
CA ILE A 165 -4.41 10.61 -13.25
C ILE A 165 -5.04 9.36 -13.90
N PRO A 166 -5.12 8.22 -13.20
CA PRO A 166 -5.91 7.10 -13.69
C PRO A 166 -7.35 7.57 -13.96
N ILE A 167 -7.80 7.40 -15.20
CA ILE A 167 -9.12 7.89 -15.70
C ILE A 167 -10.28 7.15 -15.00
N THR A 168 -9.99 6.07 -14.28
CA THR A 168 -10.94 5.22 -13.54
C THR A 168 -11.36 5.78 -12.18
N SER A 169 -11.43 7.10 -12.02
CA SER A 169 -11.99 7.79 -10.85
C SER A 169 -13.52 7.66 -10.72
N ALA A 170 -14.09 6.53 -11.19
CA ALA A 170 -15.51 6.25 -11.10
C ALA A 170 -15.87 5.39 -9.87
N SER A 171 -14.91 4.63 -9.31
CA SER A 171 -15.17 3.85 -8.11
C SER A 171 -15.14 4.76 -6.87
N PRO A 172 -16.22 4.81 -6.07
CA PRO A 172 -16.24 5.57 -4.81
C PRO A 172 -15.44 4.88 -3.70
N TYR A 173 -14.93 3.67 -3.95
CA TYR A 173 -14.30 2.82 -2.95
C TYR A 173 -12.79 3.03 -2.88
N SER A 174 -12.28 3.06 -1.65
CA SER A 174 -10.85 2.92 -1.36
C SER A 174 -10.54 1.44 -1.13
N ILE A 175 -9.57 0.93 -1.88
CA ILE A 175 -9.27 -0.49 -1.97
C ILE A 175 -7.80 -0.71 -1.64
N ASP A 176 -7.55 -1.62 -0.71
CA ASP A 176 -6.21 -2.14 -0.45
C ASP A 176 -6.22 -3.67 -0.47
N GLU A 177 -5.26 -4.24 -1.19
CA GLU A 177 -5.19 -5.68 -1.41
C GLU A 177 -3.75 -6.16 -1.55
N ASN A 178 -3.57 -7.40 -1.14
CA ASN A 178 -2.35 -8.18 -1.26
C ASN A 178 -2.77 -9.67 -1.19
N ILE A 179 -1.83 -10.61 -1.36
CA ILE A 179 -2.13 -12.05 -1.33
C ILE A 179 -2.93 -12.57 -0.11
N TRP A 180 -2.93 -11.86 1.02
CA TRP A 180 -3.56 -12.30 2.26
C TRP A 180 -5.01 -11.82 2.42
N GLY A 181 -5.38 -10.75 1.72
CA GLY A 181 -6.73 -10.24 1.82
C GLY A 181 -6.95 -8.91 1.12
N ARG A 182 -8.22 -8.55 1.06
CA ARG A 182 -8.74 -7.39 0.35
C ARG A 182 -9.62 -6.57 1.29
N SER A 183 -9.29 -5.30 1.45
CA SER A 183 -10.01 -4.32 2.27
C SER A 183 -10.67 -3.29 1.38
N ILE A 184 -11.89 -2.91 1.74
CA ILE A 184 -12.74 -2.01 0.96
C ILE A 184 -13.40 -1.05 1.94
N GLU A 185 -13.34 0.24 1.64
CA GLU A 185 -13.91 1.30 2.47
C GLU A 185 -14.44 2.44 1.59
N CYS A 186 -15.01 3.47 2.24
CA CYS A 186 -15.64 4.64 1.63
C CYS A 186 -16.95 4.36 0.88
N GLY A 187 -17.59 5.43 0.42
CA GLY A 187 -18.85 5.36 -0.31
C GLY A 187 -20.00 4.90 0.60
N VAL A 188 -20.86 4.02 0.08
CA VAL A 188 -22.00 3.50 0.83
C VAL A 188 -21.60 2.69 2.07
N LEU A 189 -20.36 2.17 2.11
CA LEU A 189 -19.85 1.34 3.21
C LEU A 189 -19.59 2.13 4.51
N GLU A 190 -19.65 3.47 4.48
CA GLU A 190 -19.55 4.29 5.69
C GLU A 190 -20.85 4.30 6.51
N ASP A 191 -21.98 3.91 5.91
CA ASP A 191 -23.25 3.72 6.62
C ASP A 191 -23.38 2.26 7.10
N PRO A 192 -23.27 1.98 8.41
CA PRO A 192 -23.39 0.62 8.94
C PRO A 192 -24.81 0.05 8.81
N TRP A 193 -25.79 0.86 8.41
CA TRP A 193 -27.16 0.41 8.11
C TRP A 193 -27.36 0.04 6.63
N ALA A 194 -26.39 0.35 5.77
CA ALA A 194 -26.41 -0.02 4.38
C ALA A 194 -25.76 -1.39 4.16
N GLU A 195 -26.41 -2.23 3.35
CA GLU A 195 -25.84 -3.50 2.92
C GLU A 195 -24.70 -3.25 1.91
N PRO A 196 -23.54 -3.93 2.03
CA PRO A 196 -22.49 -3.85 1.03
C PRO A 196 -23.00 -4.32 -0.34
N PRO A 197 -22.90 -3.50 -1.40
CA PRO A 197 -23.45 -3.87 -2.70
C PRO A 197 -22.52 -4.87 -3.40
N GLU A 198 -23.06 -5.77 -4.23
CA GLU A 198 -22.33 -6.93 -4.79
C GLU A 198 -21.03 -6.53 -5.53
N GLU A 199 -21.00 -5.36 -6.18
CA GLU A 199 -19.83 -4.91 -6.96
C GLU A 199 -18.58 -4.61 -6.11
N VAL A 200 -18.70 -4.56 -4.78
CA VAL A 200 -17.52 -4.42 -3.90
C VAL A 200 -16.74 -5.72 -3.82
N PHE A 201 -17.40 -6.88 -4.00
CA PHE A 201 -16.76 -8.18 -3.91
C PHE A 201 -16.09 -8.57 -5.23
N GLN A 202 -14.82 -8.95 -5.16
CA GLN A 202 -14.04 -9.37 -6.33
C GLN A 202 -13.47 -10.78 -6.18
N TRP A 203 -13.00 -11.12 -4.98
CA TRP A 203 -12.36 -12.41 -4.70
C TRP A 203 -13.35 -13.53 -4.40
N THR A 204 -14.50 -13.16 -3.84
CA THR A 204 -15.52 -14.09 -3.38
C THR A 204 -16.77 -13.95 -4.23
N ARG A 205 -17.44 -15.06 -4.44
CA ARG A 205 -18.76 -15.08 -5.06
C ARG A 205 -19.83 -15.05 -3.97
N SER A 206 -20.93 -14.33 -4.18
CA SER A 206 -22.11 -14.44 -3.32
C SER A 206 -22.53 -15.91 -3.13
N PRO A 207 -22.92 -16.31 -1.90
CA PRO A 207 -23.44 -17.66 -1.64
C PRO A 207 -24.61 -18.06 -2.55
N GLU A 208 -25.45 -17.12 -2.98
CA GLU A 208 -26.59 -17.38 -3.89
C GLU A 208 -26.14 -17.82 -5.28
N ASN A 209 -24.92 -17.45 -5.68
CA ASN A 209 -24.34 -17.77 -6.98
C ASN A 209 -23.27 -18.88 -6.90
N ALA A 210 -23.03 -19.44 -5.70
CA ALA A 210 -22.04 -20.49 -5.47
C ALA A 210 -22.49 -21.82 -6.11
N PRO A 211 -21.55 -22.72 -6.48
CA PRO A 211 -21.90 -24.05 -6.96
C PRO A 211 -22.71 -24.86 -5.93
N ASP A 212 -23.70 -25.62 -6.40
CA ASP A 212 -24.51 -26.50 -5.54
C ASP A 212 -23.73 -27.70 -4.99
N GLU A 213 -22.64 -28.08 -5.65
CA GLU A 213 -21.78 -29.18 -5.23
C GLU A 213 -20.62 -28.69 -4.35
N PRO A 214 -20.40 -29.29 -3.17
CA PRO A 214 -19.30 -28.90 -2.30
C PRO A 214 -17.95 -29.34 -2.87
N CYS A 215 -16.92 -28.53 -2.65
CA CYS A 215 -15.53 -28.89 -2.89
C CYS A 215 -14.84 -29.28 -1.58
N TYR A 216 -14.11 -30.40 -1.58
CA TYR A 216 -13.29 -30.83 -0.45
C TYR A 216 -11.83 -30.49 -0.72
N VAL A 217 -11.19 -29.87 0.27
CA VAL A 217 -9.79 -29.45 0.22
C VAL A 217 -9.10 -29.95 1.49
N GLU A 218 -7.95 -30.61 1.36
CA GLU A 218 -7.15 -31.08 2.49
C GLU A 218 -5.86 -30.27 2.58
N VAL A 219 -5.72 -29.46 3.62
CA VAL A 219 -4.51 -28.65 3.84
C VAL A 219 -3.62 -29.34 4.87
N GLY A 220 -2.45 -29.77 4.44
CA GLY A 220 -1.46 -30.39 5.32
C GLY A 220 -0.60 -29.33 6.00
N PHE A 221 -0.30 -29.54 7.28
CA PHE A 221 0.54 -28.64 8.07
C PHE A 221 1.75 -29.37 8.65
N GLU A 222 2.92 -28.75 8.53
CA GLU A 222 4.12 -29.13 9.28
C GLU A 222 4.52 -27.96 10.20
N LYS A 223 4.55 -28.20 11.52
CA LYS A 223 4.93 -27.19 12.53
C LYS A 223 4.15 -25.87 12.40
N GLY A 224 2.86 -25.96 12.07
CA GLY A 224 1.96 -24.80 11.93
C GLY A 224 2.11 -24.03 10.61
N ILE A 225 2.89 -24.52 9.65
CA ILE A 225 3.01 -23.96 8.30
C ILE A 225 2.29 -24.89 7.31
N PRO A 226 1.44 -24.37 6.40
CA PRO A 226 0.81 -25.19 5.37
C PRO A 226 1.84 -25.64 4.33
N THR A 227 1.88 -26.94 4.03
CA THR A 227 2.90 -27.57 3.16
C THR A 227 2.31 -28.40 2.01
N SER A 228 1.01 -28.68 2.01
CA SER A 228 0.32 -29.41 0.95
C SER A 228 -1.14 -28.98 0.82
N LEU A 229 -1.72 -29.19 -0.38
CA LEU A 229 -3.11 -28.91 -0.76
C LEU A 229 -3.68 -30.06 -1.58
#